data_AF-A0AAW2DYH7-F1
#
_entry.id   AF-A0AAW2DYH7-F1
#
_cell.length_a   1.000
_cell.length_b   1.000
_cell.length_c   1.000
_cell.angle_alpha   90.00
_cell.angle_beta   90.00
_cell.angle_gamma   90.00
#
_symmetry.space_group_name_H-M   'P 1'
#
loop_
_entity.id
_entity.type
_entity.pdbx_description
1 polymer ?
#
loop_
_entity_poly.entity_id
_entity_poly.type
_entity_poly.pdbx_seq_one_letter_code
_entity_poly.pdbx_strand_id
1 'polypeptide(L)'
;MPLSWSWKMTSFDRKLKKQLKDREFEKHIKGVGNRLLNPPSSIDDLLTLLDKVENLLAYVEQEPSKSMRNALLPSVKALITNKLLRHAEMDVKVLAVSCIIEITRITAPNAPYTDEQMKEIFQFIVAAFENMPHVSTRSYKKVVSILDTIAKVKLCLVMLDLECDALVVEMFQSFLKIIRSNHPPAILSAIETIMNLVIEESEDISLDLLNSLFAIVRKAN
;
A
#
# COMPACT_ATOMS: atom_id res chain seq x y z
N MET A 1 -1.97 -53.26 17.15
CA MET A 1 -2.35 -51.83 17.03
C MET A 1 -1.11 -50.97 16.72
N PRO A 2 -0.86 -50.54 15.46
CA PRO A 2 0.25 -49.62 15.16
C PRO A 2 -0.13 -48.31 14.42
N LEU A 3 -1.43 -47.99 14.25
CA LEU A 3 -1.82 -46.85 13.43
C LEU A 3 -1.58 -45.47 14.08
N SER A 4 -1.50 -45.34 15.41
CA SER A 4 -1.45 -44.01 16.05
C SER A 4 -0.11 -43.27 15.91
N TRP A 5 0.99 -43.99 15.64
CA TRP A 5 2.34 -43.40 15.54
C TRP A 5 2.65 -42.85 14.15
N SER A 6 2.17 -43.51 13.08
CA SER A 6 2.39 -43.08 11.68
C SER A 6 1.75 -41.72 11.36
N TRP A 7 0.53 -41.47 11.85
CA TRP A 7 -0.15 -40.17 11.69
C TRP A 7 0.52 -39.03 12.48
N LYS A 8 1.07 -39.33 13.67
CA LYS A 8 1.80 -38.34 14.48
C LYS A 8 3.13 -37.96 13.83
N MET A 9 3.86 -38.92 13.24
CA MET A 9 5.13 -38.69 12.56
C MET A 9 4.94 -37.87 11.27
N THR A 10 3.95 -38.23 10.45
CA THR A 10 3.62 -37.48 9.22
C THR A 10 3.04 -36.08 9.49
N SER A 11 2.38 -35.87 10.64
CA SER A 11 1.95 -34.54 11.08
C SER A 11 3.12 -33.67 11.56
N PHE A 12 4.05 -34.26 12.32
CA PHE A 12 5.27 -33.61 12.78
C PHE A 12 6.16 -33.17 11.61
N ASP A 13 6.41 -34.05 10.64
CA ASP A 13 7.23 -33.74 9.46
C ASP A 13 6.60 -32.65 8.59
N ARG A 14 5.26 -32.65 8.44
CA ARG A 14 4.55 -31.58 7.74
C ARG A 14 4.68 -30.25 8.47
N LYS A 15 4.57 -30.25 9.80
CA LYS A 15 4.75 -29.05 10.63
C LYS A 15 6.18 -28.51 10.53
N LEU A 16 7.17 -29.39 10.55
CA LEU A 16 8.59 -29.02 10.40
C LEU A 16 8.88 -28.45 9.01
N LYS A 17 8.37 -29.08 7.94
CA LYS A 17 8.50 -28.57 6.57
C LYS A 17 7.84 -27.20 6.38
N LYS A 18 6.66 -26.98 6.97
CA LYS A 18 6.01 -25.66 6.97
C LYS A 18 6.87 -24.61 7.68
N GLN A 19 7.34 -24.92 8.90
CA GLN A 19 8.22 -24.01 9.65
C GLN A 19 9.52 -23.67 8.93
N LEU A 20 10.12 -24.63 8.21
CA LEU A 20 11.32 -24.38 7.41
C LEU A 20 11.03 -23.41 6.26
N LYS A 21 9.92 -23.62 5.53
CA LYS A 21 9.48 -22.71 4.47
C LYS A 21 9.21 -21.31 5.01
N ASP A 22 8.53 -21.19 6.15
CA ASP A 22 8.24 -19.90 6.78
C ASP A 22 9.55 -19.16 7.15
N ARG A 23 10.54 -19.89 7.71
CA ARG A 23 11.87 -19.31 8.03
C ARG A 23 12.66 -18.90 6.80
N GLU A 24 12.59 -19.67 5.71
CA GLU A 24 13.24 -19.30 4.45
C GLU A 24 12.61 -18.04 3.84
N PHE A 25 11.29 -17.96 3.88
CA PHE A 25 10.55 -16.78 3.43
C PHE A 25 10.90 -15.53 4.27
N GLU A 26 10.93 -15.64 5.60
CA GLU A 26 11.37 -14.58 6.51
C GLU A 26 12.81 -14.12 6.19
N LYS A 27 13.74 -15.06 5.95
CA LYS A 27 15.12 -14.72 5.55
C LYS A 27 15.14 -13.96 4.23
N HIS A 28 14.28 -14.34 3.27
CA HIS A 28 14.22 -13.69 1.98
C HIS A 28 13.72 -12.24 2.09
N ILE A 29 12.62 -12.02 2.83
CA ILE A 29 12.08 -10.69 3.14
C ILE A 29 13.15 -9.82 3.81
N LYS A 30 13.78 -10.35 4.86
CA LYS A 30 14.84 -9.62 5.57
C LYS A 30 16.01 -9.27 4.65
N GLY A 31 16.39 -10.21 3.77
CA GLY A 31 17.46 -10.02 2.80
C GLY A 31 17.18 -8.89 1.80
N VAL A 32 15.97 -8.84 1.23
CA VAL A 32 15.60 -7.74 0.31
C VAL A 32 15.45 -6.40 1.03
N GLY A 33 14.91 -6.40 2.25
CA GLY A 33 14.80 -5.18 3.07
C GLY A 33 16.17 -4.61 3.44
N ASN A 34 17.16 -5.47 3.74
CA ASN A 34 18.52 -5.01 3.99
C ASN A 34 19.17 -4.38 2.75
N ARG A 35 18.86 -4.88 1.55
CA ARG A 35 19.32 -4.28 0.29
C ARG A 35 18.65 -2.93 0.04
N LEU A 36 17.39 -2.75 0.45
CA LEU A 36 16.70 -1.47 0.35
C LEU A 36 17.31 -0.38 1.24
N LEU A 37 17.90 -0.74 2.38
CA LEU A 37 18.59 0.24 3.24
C LEU A 37 19.77 0.90 2.53
N ASN A 38 20.39 0.21 1.57
CA ASN A 38 21.47 0.70 0.72
C ASN A 38 21.11 0.44 -0.75
N PRO A 39 20.14 1.20 -1.29
CA PRO A 39 19.55 0.89 -2.58
C PRO A 39 20.60 1.03 -3.70
N PRO A 40 20.51 0.20 -4.76
CA PRO A 40 21.41 0.30 -5.92
C PRO A 40 21.29 1.68 -6.58
N SER A 41 22.37 2.14 -7.20
CA SER A 41 22.40 3.41 -7.93
C SER A 41 21.72 3.34 -9.29
N SER A 42 21.70 2.16 -9.92
CA SER A 42 20.99 1.90 -11.16
C SER A 42 19.48 1.92 -10.93
N ILE A 43 18.76 2.70 -11.76
CA ILE A 43 17.31 2.81 -11.71
C ILE A 43 16.66 1.45 -11.98
N ASP A 44 17.13 0.70 -12.98
CA ASP A 44 16.58 -0.61 -13.32
C ASP A 44 16.74 -1.64 -12.19
N ASP A 45 17.89 -1.64 -11.53
CA ASP A 45 18.15 -2.51 -10.39
C ASP A 45 17.31 -2.12 -9.17
N LEU A 46 17.11 -0.81 -8.96
CA LEU A 46 16.27 -0.29 -7.89
C LEU A 46 14.81 -0.66 -8.10
N LEU A 47 14.30 -0.43 -9.31
CA LEU A 47 12.95 -0.82 -9.69
C LEU A 47 12.76 -2.33 -9.55
N THR A 48 13.72 -3.15 -9.95
CA THR A 48 13.67 -4.61 -9.79
C THR A 48 13.66 -5.02 -8.31
N LEU A 49 14.44 -4.34 -7.48
CA LEU A 49 14.45 -4.56 -6.03
C LEU A 49 13.11 -4.20 -5.38
N LEU A 50 12.51 -3.07 -5.76
CA LEU A 50 11.22 -2.63 -5.23
C LEU A 50 10.08 -3.58 -5.63
N ASP A 51 10.01 -4.00 -6.91
CA ASP A 51 9.05 -5.03 -7.35
C ASP A 51 9.17 -6.29 -6.50
N LYS A 52 10.42 -6.72 -6.26
CA LYS A 52 10.68 -7.93 -5.47
C LYS A 52 10.20 -7.76 -4.04
N VAL A 53 10.40 -6.60 -3.43
CA VAL A 53 9.98 -6.32 -2.06
C VAL A 53 8.46 -6.32 -1.98
N GLU A 54 7.80 -5.55 -2.83
CA GLU A 54 6.33 -5.49 -2.91
C GLU A 54 5.72 -6.88 -3.10
N ASN A 55 6.21 -7.66 -4.07
CA ASN A 55 5.70 -9.00 -4.34
C ASN A 55 5.81 -9.91 -3.10
N LEU A 56 6.88 -9.79 -2.31
CA LEU A 56 7.01 -10.57 -1.07
C LEU A 56 6.07 -10.06 0.02
N LEU A 57 5.93 -8.74 0.15
CA LEU A 57 5.01 -8.13 1.12
C LEU A 57 3.56 -8.52 0.85
N ALA A 58 3.15 -8.62 -0.42
CA ALA A 58 1.81 -9.04 -0.83
C ALA A 58 1.41 -10.45 -0.32
N TYR A 59 2.38 -11.34 -0.06
CA TYR A 59 2.14 -12.66 0.51
C TYR A 59 2.12 -12.69 2.05
N VAL A 60 2.46 -11.59 2.71
CA VAL A 60 2.42 -11.52 4.17
C VAL A 60 1.00 -11.16 4.62
N GLU A 61 0.39 -12.03 5.40
CA GLU A 61 -0.92 -11.79 6.00
C GLU A 61 -0.85 -10.69 7.09
N GLN A 62 -2.02 -10.16 7.45
CA GLN A 62 -2.13 -9.19 8.53
C GLN A 62 -1.74 -9.82 9.88
N GLU A 63 -1.31 -8.98 10.80
CA GLU A 63 -0.89 -9.38 12.16
C GLU A 63 0.13 -10.55 12.19
N PRO A 64 1.23 -10.48 11.42
CA PRO A 64 2.12 -11.62 11.28
C PRO A 64 2.86 -11.91 12.60
N SER A 65 3.49 -13.09 12.64
CA SER A 65 4.29 -13.53 13.80
C SER A 65 5.39 -12.52 14.17
N LYS A 66 5.86 -12.56 15.43
CA LYS A 66 6.96 -11.70 15.89
C LYS A 66 8.23 -11.86 15.04
N SER A 67 8.54 -13.08 14.59
CA SER A 67 9.70 -13.34 13.72
C SER A 67 9.54 -12.68 12.36
N MET A 68 8.35 -12.75 11.76
CA MET A 68 8.06 -12.07 10.50
C MET A 68 8.08 -10.55 10.65
N ARG A 69 7.51 -9.99 11.73
CA ARG A 69 7.62 -8.55 12.03
C ARG A 69 9.09 -8.11 12.10
N ASN A 70 9.95 -8.90 12.75
CA ASN A 70 11.40 -8.63 12.79
C ASN A 70 12.07 -8.72 11.41
N ALA A 71 11.60 -9.63 10.54
CA ALA A 71 12.10 -9.75 9.18
C ALA A 71 11.71 -8.55 8.30
N LEU A 72 10.56 -7.92 8.56
CA LEU A 72 10.04 -6.75 7.84
C LEU A 72 10.75 -5.43 8.23
N LEU A 73 11.31 -5.34 9.45
CA LEU A 73 11.91 -4.10 9.97
C LEU A 73 12.89 -3.38 9.02
N PRO A 74 13.79 -4.08 8.29
CA PRO A 74 14.66 -3.40 7.33
C PRO A 74 13.89 -2.70 6.20
N SER A 75 12.84 -3.34 5.66
CA SER A 75 11.98 -2.74 4.62
C SER A 75 11.21 -1.54 5.17
N VAL A 76 10.60 -1.67 6.35
CA VAL A 76 9.88 -0.57 7.03
C VAL A 76 10.80 0.65 7.17
N LYS A 77 12.03 0.45 7.67
CA LYS A 77 12.99 1.55 7.84
C LYS A 77 13.46 2.16 6.52
N ALA A 78 13.68 1.34 5.50
CA ALA A 78 14.20 1.82 4.22
C ALA A 78 13.18 2.64 3.42
N LEU A 79 11.91 2.22 3.45
CA LEU A 79 10.86 2.78 2.60
C LEU A 79 10.42 4.19 3.01
N ILE A 80 10.53 4.54 4.29
CA ILE A 80 10.23 5.89 4.77
C ILE A 80 11.40 6.87 4.62
N THR A 81 12.47 6.47 3.94
CA THR A 81 13.59 7.39 3.67
C THR A 81 13.22 8.34 2.54
N ASN A 82 13.55 9.63 2.72
CA ASN A 82 13.36 10.66 1.70
C ASN A 82 13.99 10.30 0.34
N LYS A 83 15.02 9.43 0.31
CA LYS A 83 15.70 9.03 -0.92
C LYS A 83 14.79 8.31 -1.91
N LEU A 84 13.86 7.47 -1.45
CA LEU A 84 12.96 6.71 -2.33
C LEU A 84 11.72 7.52 -2.70
N LEU A 85 11.09 8.16 -1.71
CA LEU A 85 9.85 8.92 -1.91
C LEU A 85 10.06 10.23 -2.68
N ARG A 86 11.25 10.84 -2.58
CA ARG A 86 11.64 12.06 -3.31
C ARG A 86 12.58 11.79 -4.47
N HIS A 87 12.64 10.55 -4.96
CA HIS A 87 13.46 10.18 -6.11
C HIS A 87 13.09 10.98 -7.37
N ALA A 88 14.00 11.19 -8.33
CA ALA A 88 13.65 11.95 -9.55
C ALA A 88 12.62 11.18 -10.42
N GLU A 89 12.83 9.88 -10.58
CA GLU A 89 11.97 9.00 -11.37
C GLU A 89 10.62 8.71 -10.71
N MET A 90 9.54 8.98 -11.44
CA MET A 90 8.17 8.75 -10.98
C MET A 90 7.89 7.28 -10.67
N ASP A 91 8.38 6.37 -11.51
CA ASP A 91 8.16 4.92 -11.33
C ASP A 91 8.75 4.42 -10.00
N VAL A 92 9.91 4.96 -9.59
CA VAL A 92 10.52 4.63 -8.29
C VAL A 92 9.62 5.09 -7.15
N LYS A 93 9.05 6.30 -7.22
CA LYS A 93 8.13 6.82 -6.19
C LYS A 93 6.88 5.94 -6.06
N VAL A 94 6.24 5.63 -7.18
CA VAL A 94 5.01 4.82 -7.21
C VAL A 94 5.25 3.43 -6.62
N LEU A 95 6.38 2.80 -6.97
CA LEU A 95 6.75 1.49 -6.41
C LEU A 95 7.10 1.55 -4.92
N ALA A 96 7.76 2.62 -4.46
CA ALA A 96 8.02 2.83 -3.05
C ALA A 96 6.70 3.00 -2.26
N VAL A 97 5.76 3.79 -2.78
CA VAL A 97 4.41 3.94 -2.21
C VAL A 97 3.68 2.58 -2.20
N SER A 98 3.74 1.80 -3.28
CA SER A 98 3.13 0.46 -3.33
C SER A 98 3.66 -0.45 -2.20
N CYS A 99 4.99 -0.46 -1.98
CA CYS A 99 5.59 -1.21 -0.88
C CYS A 99 5.13 -0.72 0.50
N ILE A 100 5.01 0.60 0.69
CA ILE A 100 4.54 1.20 1.94
C ILE A 100 3.08 0.80 2.21
N ILE A 101 2.23 0.85 1.20
CA ILE A 101 0.82 0.47 1.30
C ILE A 101 0.68 -1.00 1.71
N GLU A 102 1.52 -1.89 1.18
CA GLU A 102 1.54 -3.28 1.63
C GLU A 102 2.01 -3.43 3.08
N ILE A 103 3.00 -2.65 3.53
CA ILE A 103 3.39 -2.63 4.95
C ILE A 103 2.23 -2.18 5.83
N THR A 104 1.55 -1.11 5.45
CA THR A 104 0.37 -0.61 6.17
C THR A 104 -0.74 -1.64 6.20
N ARG A 105 -0.98 -2.37 5.10
CA ARG A 105 -1.92 -3.49 5.08
C ARG A 105 -1.54 -4.57 6.09
N ILE A 106 -0.27 -4.97 6.13
CA ILE A 106 0.24 -6.01 7.03
C ILE A 106 0.09 -5.62 8.51
N THR A 107 0.33 -4.35 8.84
CA THR A 107 0.31 -3.87 10.23
C THR A 107 -1.06 -3.39 10.71
N ALA A 108 -1.99 -3.15 9.79
CA ALA A 108 -3.36 -2.76 10.11
C ALA A 108 -3.98 -3.72 11.17
N PRO A 109 -4.71 -3.17 12.15
CA PRO A 109 -5.18 -1.78 12.27
C PRO A 109 -4.12 -0.79 12.81
N ASN A 110 -2.92 -1.24 13.15
CA ASN A 110 -1.89 -0.38 13.71
C ASN A 110 -1.06 0.29 12.60
N ALA A 111 -0.90 1.61 12.68
CA ALA A 111 -0.04 2.34 11.75
C ALA A 111 1.43 1.87 11.87
N PRO A 112 2.11 1.62 10.74
CA PRO A 112 3.52 1.19 10.76
C PRO A 112 4.50 2.34 11.03
N TYR A 113 4.04 3.59 10.91
CA TYR A 113 4.82 4.82 11.04
C TYR A 113 4.15 5.81 11.99
N THR A 114 4.90 6.83 12.38
CA THR A 114 4.38 7.97 13.17
C THR A 114 3.37 8.79 12.36
N ASP A 115 2.54 9.58 13.05
CA ASP A 115 1.51 10.42 12.44
C ASP A 115 2.09 11.39 11.40
N GLU A 116 3.23 12.04 11.69
CA GLU A 116 3.90 12.93 10.74
C GLU A 116 4.37 12.19 9.49
N GLN A 117 4.89 10.98 9.66
CA GLN A 117 5.31 10.13 8.54
C GLN A 117 4.11 9.65 7.73
N MET A 118 3.00 9.31 8.38
CA MET A 118 1.76 8.92 7.69
C MET A 118 1.20 10.08 6.86
N LYS A 119 1.22 11.32 7.39
CA LYS A 119 0.84 12.53 6.63
C LYS A 119 1.70 12.70 5.37
N GLU A 120 3.02 12.51 5.48
CA GLU A 120 3.91 12.57 4.32
C GLU A 120 3.62 11.44 3.31
N ILE A 121 3.37 10.22 3.79
CA ILE A 121 2.96 9.08 2.94
C ILE A 121 1.66 9.40 2.19
N PHE A 122 0.68 10.01 2.85
CA PHE A 122 -0.57 10.42 2.20
C PHE A 122 -0.37 11.43 1.09
N GLN A 123 0.54 12.39 1.26
CA GLN A 123 0.93 13.31 0.18
C GLN A 123 1.45 12.54 -1.04
N PHE A 124 2.31 11.53 -0.83
CA PHE A 124 2.83 10.72 -1.94
C PHE A 124 1.77 9.82 -2.59
N ILE A 125 0.81 9.30 -1.82
CA ILE A 125 -0.32 8.53 -2.33
C ILE A 125 -1.20 9.41 -3.23
N VAL A 126 -1.61 10.59 -2.76
CA VAL A 126 -2.43 11.53 -3.53
C VAL A 126 -1.70 11.95 -4.80
N ALA A 127 -0.41 12.29 -4.71
CA ALA A 127 0.42 12.60 -5.87
C ALA A 127 0.50 11.43 -6.87
N ALA A 128 0.53 10.17 -6.41
CA ALA A 128 0.52 9.01 -7.29
C ALA A 128 -0.81 8.89 -8.08
N PHE A 129 -1.94 9.25 -7.47
CA PHE A 129 -3.24 9.30 -8.15
C PHE A 129 -3.32 10.45 -9.15
N GLU A 130 -2.86 11.64 -8.79
CA GLU A 130 -2.80 12.79 -9.70
C GLU A 130 -1.98 12.50 -10.96
N ASN A 131 -0.86 11.81 -10.79
CA ASN A 131 0.05 11.47 -11.87
C ASN A 131 -0.32 10.16 -12.60
N MET A 132 -1.38 9.47 -12.20
CA MET A 132 -1.83 8.20 -12.80
C MET A 132 -1.95 8.22 -14.34
N PRO A 133 -2.37 9.32 -15.01
CA PRO A 133 -2.39 9.39 -16.47
C PRO A 133 -1.00 9.43 -17.14
N HIS A 134 0.04 9.75 -16.37
CA HIS A 134 1.40 10.01 -16.85
C HIS A 134 2.42 8.94 -16.46
N VAL A 135 2.02 7.94 -15.66
CA VAL A 135 2.91 6.85 -15.24
C VAL A 135 3.02 5.77 -16.31
N SER A 136 4.12 5.01 -16.29
CA SER A 136 4.31 3.87 -17.19
C SER A 136 3.25 2.79 -16.99
N THR A 137 3.05 1.91 -17.99
CA THR A 137 2.12 0.77 -17.87
C THR A 137 2.41 -0.12 -16.64
N ARG A 138 3.68 -0.23 -16.26
CA ARG A 138 4.09 -0.96 -15.06
C ARG A 138 3.59 -0.27 -13.79
N SER A 139 3.87 1.02 -13.65
CA SER A 139 3.45 1.83 -12.51
C SER A 139 1.94 2.02 -12.45
N TYR A 140 1.25 2.06 -13.59
CA TYR A 140 -0.22 2.10 -13.63
C TYR A 140 -0.83 0.92 -12.85
N LYS A 141 -0.33 -0.30 -13.04
CA LYS A 141 -0.79 -1.48 -12.29
C LYS A 141 -0.55 -1.33 -10.78
N LYS A 142 0.52 -0.64 -10.39
CA LYS A 142 0.85 -0.36 -8.99
C LYS A 142 -0.10 0.67 -8.39
N VAL A 143 -0.42 1.75 -9.12
CA VAL A 143 -1.45 2.72 -8.70
C VAL A 143 -2.81 2.04 -8.50
N VAL A 144 -3.19 1.11 -9.39
CA VAL A 144 -4.42 0.32 -9.23
C VAL A 144 -4.37 -0.55 -7.97
N SER A 145 -3.24 -1.23 -7.71
CA SER A 145 -3.08 -2.01 -6.48
C SER A 145 -3.13 -1.15 -5.22
N ILE A 146 -2.58 0.07 -5.27
CA ILE A 146 -2.63 1.03 -4.17
C ILE A 146 -4.09 1.40 -3.85
N LEU A 147 -4.89 1.73 -4.87
CA LEU A 147 -6.33 2.04 -4.71
C LEU A 147 -7.08 0.86 -4.07
N ASP A 148 -6.90 -0.34 -4.60
CA ASP A 148 -7.56 -1.55 -4.11
C ASP A 148 -7.19 -1.85 -2.65
N THR A 149 -5.90 -1.76 -2.29
CA THR A 149 -5.45 -1.99 -0.92
C THR A 149 -5.98 -0.91 0.03
N ILE A 150 -5.96 0.38 -0.35
CA ILE A 150 -6.51 1.48 0.47
C ILE A 150 -8.00 1.26 0.76
N ALA A 151 -8.78 0.88 -0.25
CA ALA A 151 -10.20 0.57 -0.08
C ALA A 151 -10.41 -0.60 0.89
N LYS A 152 -9.64 -1.69 0.72
CA LYS A 152 -9.76 -2.90 1.56
C LYS A 152 -9.42 -2.67 3.02
N VAL A 153 -8.34 -1.93 3.30
CA VAL A 153 -7.92 -1.64 4.68
C VAL A 153 -8.49 -0.35 5.24
N LYS A 154 -9.37 0.31 4.49
CA LYS A 154 -10.00 1.59 4.84
C LYS A 154 -8.98 2.65 5.27
N LEU A 155 -7.83 2.68 4.59
CA LEU A 155 -6.71 3.54 5.01
C LEU A 155 -7.05 5.04 4.91
N CYS A 156 -8.06 5.41 4.12
CA CYS A 156 -8.58 6.78 4.08
C CYS A 156 -9.15 7.27 5.42
N LEU A 157 -9.59 6.38 6.32
CA LEU A 157 -10.07 6.78 7.64
C LEU A 157 -8.94 7.31 8.52
N VAL A 158 -7.73 6.79 8.35
CA VAL A 158 -6.54 7.33 9.02
C VAL A 158 -6.22 8.76 8.53
N MET A 159 -6.61 9.13 7.30
CA MET A 159 -6.49 10.53 6.86
C MET A 159 -7.44 11.45 7.64
N LEU A 160 -8.64 10.96 7.99
CA LEU A 160 -9.60 11.70 8.83
C LEU A 160 -9.09 11.80 10.27
N ASP A 161 -8.66 10.68 10.86
CA ASP A 161 -8.12 10.64 12.22
C ASP A 161 -6.91 11.58 12.41
N LEU A 162 -6.14 11.79 11.35
CA LEU A 162 -4.97 12.68 11.34
C LEU A 162 -5.28 14.11 10.89
N GLU A 163 -6.55 14.45 10.66
CA GLU A 163 -7.03 15.78 10.23
C GLU A 163 -6.35 16.25 8.92
N CYS A 164 -6.27 15.36 7.93
CA CYS A 164 -5.65 15.62 6.63
C CYS A 164 -6.61 16.26 5.61
N ASP A 165 -7.43 17.21 6.04
CA ASP A 165 -8.59 17.73 5.28
C ASP A 165 -8.24 18.21 3.87
N ALA A 166 -7.12 18.95 3.73
CA ALA A 166 -6.66 19.44 2.44
C ALA A 166 -6.31 18.27 1.48
N LEU A 167 -5.65 17.23 2.00
CA LEU A 167 -5.30 16.04 1.21
C LEU A 167 -6.54 15.22 0.85
N VAL A 168 -7.55 15.18 1.71
CA VAL A 168 -8.84 14.55 1.41
C VAL A 168 -9.51 15.26 0.22
N VAL A 169 -9.52 16.59 0.21
CA VAL A 169 -10.06 17.37 -0.92
C VAL A 169 -9.26 17.12 -2.20
N GLU A 170 -7.93 17.15 -2.15
CA GLU A 170 -7.05 16.86 -3.31
C GLU A 170 -7.26 15.43 -3.85
N MET A 171 -7.37 14.44 -2.96
CA MET A 171 -7.68 13.06 -3.31
C MET A 171 -9.01 12.95 -4.06
N PHE A 172 -10.06 13.59 -3.54
CA PHE A 172 -11.37 13.62 -4.20
C PHE A 172 -11.26 14.26 -5.58
N GLN A 173 -10.66 15.45 -5.70
CA GLN A 173 -10.49 16.11 -6.99
C GLN A 173 -9.74 15.24 -8.01
N SER A 174 -8.75 14.47 -7.55
CA SER A 174 -8.01 13.50 -8.37
C SER A 174 -8.90 12.35 -8.83
N PHE A 175 -9.64 11.73 -7.92
CA PHE A 175 -10.60 10.67 -8.24
C PHE A 175 -11.66 11.13 -9.22
N LEU A 176 -12.18 12.34 -9.06
CA LEU A 176 -13.17 12.93 -9.96
C LEU A 176 -12.62 13.16 -11.37
N LYS A 177 -11.31 13.40 -11.54
CA LYS A 177 -10.67 13.42 -12.86
C LYS A 177 -10.53 12.02 -13.45
N ILE A 178 -10.20 11.02 -12.61
CA ILE A 178 -10.07 9.62 -13.00
C ILE A 178 -11.42 9.06 -13.46
N ILE A 179 -12.51 9.25 -12.69
CA ILE A 179 -13.86 8.73 -13.02
C ILE A 179 -14.36 9.24 -14.39
N ARG A 180 -13.96 10.44 -14.82
CA ARG A 180 -14.33 10.99 -16.14
C ARG A 180 -13.65 10.28 -17.32
N SER A 181 -12.62 9.49 -17.06
CA SER A 181 -11.89 8.72 -18.05
C SER A 181 -12.39 7.26 -18.07
N ASN A 182 -12.30 6.58 -19.21
CA ASN A 182 -12.76 5.20 -19.35
C ASN A 182 -11.79 4.21 -18.66
N HIS A 183 -11.94 4.05 -17.35
CA HIS A 183 -11.16 3.12 -16.54
C HIS A 183 -11.90 1.79 -16.28
N PRO A 184 -11.16 0.69 -16.03
CA PRO A 184 -11.75 -0.58 -15.61
C PRO A 184 -12.72 -0.44 -14.41
N PRO A 185 -13.83 -1.20 -14.39
CA PRO A 185 -14.83 -1.12 -13.32
C PRO A 185 -14.28 -1.33 -11.90
N ALA A 186 -13.25 -2.16 -11.74
CA ALA A 186 -12.60 -2.39 -10.45
C ALA A 186 -11.97 -1.11 -9.86
N ILE A 187 -11.42 -0.24 -10.72
CA ILE A 187 -10.85 1.06 -10.29
C ILE A 187 -11.96 1.98 -9.81
N LEU A 188 -13.04 2.07 -10.58
CA LEU A 188 -14.19 2.92 -10.24
C LEU A 188 -14.82 2.46 -8.92
N SER A 189 -14.96 1.14 -8.70
CA SER A 189 -15.47 0.57 -7.46
C SER A 189 -14.57 0.86 -6.25
N ALA A 190 -13.25 0.78 -6.40
CA ALA A 190 -12.31 1.13 -5.33
C ALA A 190 -12.40 2.62 -4.98
N ILE A 191 -12.46 3.50 -5.99
CA ILE A 191 -12.63 4.95 -5.80
C ILE A 191 -13.95 5.25 -5.08
N GLU A 192 -15.05 4.67 -5.56
CA GLU A 192 -16.38 4.83 -4.95
C GLU A 192 -16.37 4.38 -3.49
N THR A 193 -15.77 3.22 -3.20
CA THR A 193 -15.63 2.70 -1.82
C THR A 193 -14.90 3.69 -0.92
N ILE A 194 -13.76 4.24 -1.39
CA ILE A 194 -12.96 5.19 -0.61
C ILE A 194 -13.73 6.49 -0.38
N MET A 195 -14.37 7.04 -1.43
CA MET A 195 -15.13 8.29 -1.32
C MET A 195 -16.34 8.14 -0.40
N ASN A 196 -17.08 7.04 -0.48
CA ASN A 196 -18.22 6.76 0.39
C ASN A 196 -17.78 6.64 1.85
N LEU A 197 -16.72 5.87 2.13
CA LEU A 197 -16.19 5.73 3.49
C LEU A 197 -15.81 7.09 4.10
N VAL A 198 -15.16 7.95 3.33
CA VAL A 198 -14.80 9.30 3.79
C VAL A 198 -16.04 10.12 4.09
N ILE A 199 -17.06 10.10 3.22
CA ILE A 199 -18.30 10.87 3.43
C ILE A 199 -19.08 10.36 4.64
N GLU A 200 -19.18 9.04 4.80
CA GLU A 200 -19.96 8.40 5.88
C GLU A 200 -19.32 8.60 7.27
N GLU A 201 -17.99 8.60 7.34
CA GLU A 201 -17.25 8.68 8.61
C GLU A 201 -16.77 10.11 8.93
N SER A 202 -17.01 11.09 8.05
CA SER A 202 -16.71 12.50 8.34
C SER A 202 -17.76 13.08 9.29
N GLU A 203 -17.32 13.73 10.37
CA GLU A 203 -18.21 14.48 11.27
C GLU A 203 -18.82 15.70 10.56
N ASP A 204 -17.99 16.43 9.81
CA ASP A 204 -18.36 17.59 9.01
C ASP A 204 -17.75 17.51 7.60
N ILE A 205 -18.54 17.88 6.59
CA ILE A 205 -18.09 17.89 5.20
C ILE A 205 -17.74 19.33 4.81
N SER A 206 -16.47 19.57 4.46
CA SER A 206 -16.01 20.90 4.07
C SER A 206 -16.70 21.42 2.81
N LEU A 207 -16.88 22.73 2.72
CA LEU A 207 -17.46 23.37 1.53
C LEU A 207 -16.64 23.09 0.26
N ASP A 208 -15.32 22.98 0.37
CA ASP A 208 -14.45 22.66 -0.77
C ASP A 208 -14.68 21.24 -1.30
N LEU A 209 -14.92 20.28 -0.40
CA LEU A 209 -15.28 18.91 -0.76
C LEU A 209 -16.65 18.88 -1.46
N LEU A 210 -17.66 19.56 -0.90
CA LEU A 210 -18.99 19.70 -1.50
C LEU A 210 -18.93 20.36 -2.89
N ASN A 211 -18.16 21.45 -3.01
CA ASN A 211 -17.97 22.15 -4.27
C ASN A 211 -17.32 21.24 -5.33
N SER A 212 -16.37 20.40 -4.92
CA SER A 212 -15.72 19.41 -5.80
C SER A 212 -16.73 18.41 -6.35
N LEU A 213 -17.65 17.91 -5.52
CA LEU A 213 -18.72 16.99 -5.93
C LEU A 213 -19.75 17.68 -6.86
N PHE A 214 -20.22 18.88 -6.49
CA PHE A 214 -21.21 19.62 -7.29
C PHE A 214 -20.69 20.04 -8.66
N ALA A 215 -19.38 20.28 -8.81
CA ALA A 215 -18.77 20.60 -10.09
C ALA A 215 -18.92 19.48 -11.15
N ILE A 216 -19.19 18.23 -10.74
CA ILE A 216 -19.51 17.14 -11.67
C ILE A 216 -20.95 17.19 -12.11
N VAL A 217 -21.89 17.28 -11.15
CA VAL A 217 -23.32 17.24 -11.43
C VAL A 217 -23.72 18.36 -12.38
N ARG A 218 -23.14 19.56 -12.19
CA ARG A 218 -23.38 20.72 -13.08
C ARG A 218 -22.85 20.56 -14.50
N LYS A 219 -21.90 19.65 -14.75
CA LYS A 219 -21.34 19.39 -16.09
C LYS A 219 -22.02 18.22 -16.81
N ALA A 220 -22.84 17.45 -16.10
CA ALA A 220 -23.60 16.32 -16.65
C ALA A 220 -25.01 16.70 -17.12
N ASN A 221 -25.45 17.93 -16.81
CA ASN A 221 -26.67 18.58 -17.31
C ASN A 221 -26.33 19.66 -18.34
#